data_AF-A0A9W9BHG1-F1
#
_entry.id   AF-A0A9W9BHG1-F1
#
_cell.length_a   1.000
_cell.length_b   1.000
_cell.length_c   1.000
_cell.angle_alpha   90.00
_cell.angle_beta   90.00
_cell.angle_gamma   90.00
#
_symmetry.space_group_name_H-M   'P 1'
#
loop_
_entity.id
_entity.type
_entity.pdbx_description
1 polymer ?
#
loop_
_entity_poly.entity_id
_entity_poly.type
_entity_poly.pdbx_seq_one_letter_code
_entity_poly.pdbx_strand_id
1 'polypeptide(L)'
;MRFRLRRIHLKIDQLNPDESFIFMDEIPDINIRLSFVRNLRISGSQAYEKDSEQNEIGREEIEEESFFAKPSPLCPSRLRSPLYESKEPPQAPEEILRMKIKYQETWVGIAKFISRLSCLSDLVYDCMTQVPSCLLSALRNNCPDARLHVYTFSLRSLYQPRNESHDISPEEYALATSLNLYGLYMKYCSYDGDGNIGYNEEAVIQMIRGLAPRLSYVGIAGQPVGGTIELAHAIQLHRQSGKPKWKGFFINDDQVRDKMQGKGSLHTLYLNGVSELRIHQWSDYTDFNKLTKLHLGFTIIDAVQALAIIAEGGGLFSLSSLALMPKAQNREQAIAADESVCRLLRAMKPLQSLELEGEVGDSAWRAVIDQHGNSLRELRFAPASEYYDDIEALVLSCGRIRLLSGICLNLEKLELRIPRTRGDRDEVGIYQILGQLPRLKHISLILDCSVVDPPEVRHGESFIEMGGWELPVDAFRAALINNAMDSALAKSIFETIATTRAYTGGNSLVDLKLKIYGAGNFGRFSVDNEPKIPLEWVGQSWFVRRNSRDGGLVIQKIKSFGDDLDVLKDDFFERDDLRAVWMDIWPGSPGDRRNQWHSFPLARLTD
;
A
#
# COMPACT_ATOMS: atom_id res chain seq x y z
N MET A 1 11.85 31.54 22.37
CA MET A 1 12.05 30.28 21.61
C MET A 1 11.93 30.57 20.12
N ARG A 2 12.97 30.33 19.30
CA ARG A 2 12.90 30.50 17.84
C ARG A 2 12.38 29.19 17.21
N PHE A 3 11.13 29.17 16.77
CA PHE A 3 10.54 28.04 16.05
C PHE A 3 11.24 27.87 14.69
N ARG A 4 11.85 26.71 14.44
CA ARG A 4 12.47 26.37 13.15
C ARG A 4 11.45 25.60 12.29
N LEU A 5 10.93 26.26 11.26
CA LEU A 5 10.07 25.61 10.25
C LEU A 5 10.93 24.66 9.39
N ARG A 6 10.77 23.34 9.56
CA ARG A 6 11.52 22.33 8.78
C ARG A 6 10.75 21.74 7.61
N ARG A 7 9.42 21.75 7.69
CA ARG A 7 8.49 21.19 6.70
C ARG A 7 7.36 22.17 6.48
N ILE A 8 6.96 22.33 5.22
CA ILE A 8 5.80 23.11 4.81
C ILE A 8 4.95 22.23 3.90
N HIS A 9 3.64 22.26 4.09
CA HIS A 9 2.67 21.60 3.21
C HIS A 9 1.71 22.67 2.69
N LEU A 10 1.75 22.91 1.38
CA LEU A 10 0.82 23.77 0.68
C LEU A 10 -0.30 22.90 0.10
N LYS A 11 -1.53 23.16 0.54
CA LYS A 11 -2.74 22.63 -0.09
C LYS A 11 -3.31 23.69 -1.01
N ILE A 12 -3.50 23.32 -2.27
CA ILE A 12 -4.12 24.17 -3.28
C ILE A 12 -5.58 23.74 -3.35
N ASP A 13 -6.41 24.38 -2.54
CA ASP A 13 -7.88 24.28 -2.58
C ASP A 13 -8.43 25.14 -3.71
N GLN A 14 -9.59 24.72 -4.25
CA GLN A 14 -10.30 25.35 -5.37
C GLN A 14 -9.94 26.83 -5.46
N LEU A 15 -9.15 27.15 -6.48
CA LEU A 15 -8.41 28.41 -6.70
C LEU A 15 -9.13 29.64 -6.12
N ASN A 16 -8.92 29.93 -4.83
CA ASN A 16 -9.38 31.17 -4.23
C ASN A 16 -8.19 32.16 -4.30
N PRO A 17 -8.18 33.09 -5.27
CA PRO A 17 -6.98 33.81 -5.68
C PRO A 17 -6.62 35.02 -4.81
N ASP A 18 -7.39 35.30 -3.75
CA ASP A 18 -7.17 36.49 -2.92
C ASP A 18 -6.21 36.28 -1.74
N GLU A 19 -5.80 35.04 -1.45
CA GLU A 19 -4.69 34.78 -0.53
C GLU A 19 -3.35 34.95 -1.26
N SER A 20 -3.03 36.21 -1.54
CA SER A 20 -1.66 36.58 -1.81
C SER A 20 -0.77 36.05 -0.67
N PHE A 21 0.38 35.44 -0.99
CA PHE A 21 1.40 35.03 -0.01
C PHE A 21 1.96 36.22 0.83
N ILE A 22 1.37 37.41 0.72
CA ILE A 22 1.70 38.65 1.43
C ILE A 22 1.56 38.46 2.95
N PHE A 23 0.67 37.57 3.43
CA PHE A 23 0.60 37.27 4.87
C PHE A 23 1.96 36.79 5.43
N MET A 24 2.80 36.16 4.60
CA MET A 24 4.13 35.73 5.04
C MET A 24 5.09 36.90 5.21
N ASP A 25 4.90 37.99 4.48
CA ASP A 25 5.73 39.19 4.62
C ASP A 25 5.36 40.01 5.88
N GLU A 26 4.21 39.73 6.49
CA GLU A 26 3.82 40.27 7.80
C GLU A 26 4.46 39.50 8.98
N ILE A 27 5.07 38.33 8.72
CA ILE A 27 5.70 37.51 9.78
C ILE A 27 7.13 38.04 10.07
N PRO A 28 7.43 38.45 11.31
CA PRO A 28 8.79 38.89 11.68
C PRO A 28 9.80 37.77 11.48
N ASP A 29 10.95 38.13 10.91
CA ASP A 29 12.06 37.22 10.59
C ASP A 29 11.69 36.08 9.63
N ILE A 30 10.63 36.22 8.81
CA ILE A 30 10.17 35.15 7.91
C ILE A 30 11.29 34.59 7.03
N ASN A 31 12.16 35.43 6.47
CA ASN A 31 13.25 34.98 5.62
C ASN A 31 14.26 34.10 6.39
N ILE A 32 14.51 34.42 7.67
CA ILE A 32 15.34 33.59 8.56
C ILE A 32 14.62 32.27 8.84
N ARG A 33 13.30 32.29 9.05
CA ARG A 33 12.51 31.07 9.29
C ARG A 33 12.46 30.16 8.05
N LEU A 34 12.31 30.76 6.86
CA LEU A 34 12.28 30.06 5.57
C LEU A 34 13.62 29.43 5.21
N SER A 35 14.75 30.01 5.64
CA SER A 35 16.07 29.40 5.45
C SER A 35 16.26 28.06 6.19
N PHE A 36 15.36 27.68 7.11
CA PHE A 36 15.42 26.38 7.78
C PHE A 36 14.52 25.31 7.12
N VAL A 37 13.71 25.70 6.14
CA VAL A 37 12.79 24.80 5.46
C VAL A 37 13.59 23.88 4.55
N ARG A 38 13.44 22.58 4.79
CA ARG A 38 14.11 21.54 3.98
C ARG A 38 13.16 20.73 3.13
N ASN A 39 11.89 20.67 3.50
CA ASN A 39 10.89 19.86 2.81
C ASN A 39 9.66 20.71 2.50
N LEU A 40 9.26 20.70 1.24
CA LEU A 40 8.03 21.32 0.76
C LEU A 40 7.15 20.24 0.12
N ARG A 41 5.89 20.11 0.54
CA ARG A 41 4.88 19.32 -0.17
C ARG A 41 3.86 20.26 -0.77
N ILE A 42 3.49 20.03 -2.03
CA ILE A 42 2.40 20.72 -2.72
C ILE A 42 1.37 19.66 -3.11
N SER A 43 0.11 19.83 -2.72
CA SER A 43 -0.99 18.92 -3.09
C SER A 43 -2.27 19.67 -3.48
N GLY A 44 -3.06 19.12 -4.40
CA GLY A 44 -4.38 19.70 -4.77
C GLY A 44 -5.55 19.20 -3.90
N SER A 45 -6.66 19.94 -3.83
CA SER A 45 -7.80 19.58 -2.96
C SER A 45 -8.69 18.46 -3.44
N GLN A 46 -8.76 18.22 -4.75
CA GLN A 46 -9.43 17.03 -5.31
C GLN A 46 -8.72 15.71 -4.94
N ALA A 47 -7.65 15.76 -4.14
CA ALA A 47 -7.10 14.58 -3.50
C ALA A 47 -7.97 14.04 -2.34
N TYR A 48 -9.02 14.77 -1.95
CA TYR A 48 -9.92 14.41 -0.85
C TYR A 48 -11.37 14.78 -1.17
N GLU A 49 -12.06 13.97 -1.96
CA GLU A 49 -13.53 13.87 -1.84
C GLU A 49 -13.88 12.63 -1.01
N LYS A 50 -13.88 12.82 0.30
CA LYS A 50 -14.90 12.28 1.21
C LYS A 50 -15.11 13.28 2.34
N ASP A 51 -16.37 13.60 2.57
CA ASP A 51 -16.93 14.00 3.86
C ASP A 51 -16.49 15.35 4.45
N SER A 52 -16.75 16.44 3.74
CA SER A 52 -16.81 17.79 4.33
C SER A 52 -18.25 18.29 4.49
N GLU A 53 -19.13 17.43 5.00
CA GLU A 53 -20.21 17.88 5.89
C GLU A 53 -20.13 17.00 7.14
N GLN A 54 -19.97 17.65 8.30
CA GLN A 54 -19.78 17.07 9.64
C GLN A 54 -18.33 16.78 10.08
N ASN A 55 -17.51 17.82 10.21
CA ASN A 55 -16.34 17.80 11.08
C ASN A 55 -16.23 19.10 11.90
N GLU A 56 -17.28 19.39 12.68
CA GLU A 56 -17.07 20.00 13.99
C GLU A 56 -17.06 18.86 15.01
N ILE A 57 -15.93 18.71 15.70
CA ILE A 57 -15.57 17.77 16.79
C ILE A 57 -14.49 16.76 16.36
N GLY A 58 -13.25 17.04 16.79
CA GLY A 58 -12.03 16.33 16.43
C GLY A 58 -12.00 14.83 16.75
N ARG A 59 -12.27 14.02 15.73
CA ARG A 59 -11.80 12.62 15.63
C ARG A 59 -10.92 12.51 14.39
N GLU A 60 -9.62 12.32 14.58
CA GLU A 60 -8.71 11.93 13.50
C GLU A 60 -9.12 10.53 13.03
N GLU A 61 -9.65 10.42 11.80
CA GLU A 61 -10.03 9.15 11.20
C GLU A 61 -8.78 8.42 10.68
N ILE A 62 -8.57 7.18 11.13
CA ILE A 62 -7.47 6.32 10.67
C ILE A 62 -8.00 5.43 9.53
N GLU A 63 -7.76 5.84 8.29
CA GLU A 63 -7.93 4.95 7.13
C GLU A 63 -6.92 3.79 7.17
N GLU A 64 -7.18 2.75 6.37
CA GLU A 64 -6.36 1.55 6.24
C GLU A 64 -4.99 1.85 5.58
N GLU A 65 -4.14 2.64 6.24
CA GLU A 65 -2.73 2.82 5.87
C GLU A 65 -1.94 1.56 6.22
N SER A 66 -1.08 1.13 5.28
CA SER A 66 -0.16 0.01 5.50
C SER A 66 0.81 0.33 6.63
N PHE A 67 0.95 -0.62 7.56
CA PHE A 67 1.83 -0.52 8.72
C PHE A 67 3.31 -0.49 8.32
N PHE A 68 3.62 -1.16 7.21
CA PHE A 68 4.87 -1.10 6.50
C PHE A 68 4.78 0.06 5.52
N ALA A 69 5.73 0.98 5.63
CA ALA A 69 5.81 2.09 4.71
C ALA A 69 6.05 1.51 3.31
N LYS A 70 5.05 1.61 2.42
CA LYS A 70 5.36 1.71 0.98
C LYS A 70 6.50 2.73 0.87
N PRO A 71 7.52 2.53 0.02
CA PRO A 71 8.63 3.45 -0.05
C PRO A 71 8.10 4.85 -0.38
N SER A 72 7.98 5.66 0.67
CA SER A 72 7.22 6.89 0.66
C SER A 72 7.84 7.82 1.72
N PRO A 73 8.24 9.00 1.27
CA PRO A 73 7.80 10.20 1.92
C PRO A 73 6.28 10.38 1.78
N LEU A 74 5.63 9.91 0.70
CA LEU A 74 4.19 10.00 0.52
C LEU A 74 3.64 8.77 -0.21
N CYS A 75 2.70 8.04 0.40
CA CYS A 75 1.72 7.33 -0.42
C CYS A 75 0.95 8.42 -1.18
N PRO A 76 0.66 8.26 -2.48
CA PRO A 76 -0.54 8.89 -3.00
C PRO A 76 -1.67 8.38 -2.11
N SER A 77 -2.50 9.28 -1.58
CA SER A 77 -3.77 8.91 -0.94
C SER A 77 -4.52 7.95 -1.88
N ARG A 78 -5.46 7.14 -1.38
CA ARG A 78 -6.37 6.35 -2.24
C ARG A 78 -7.22 7.31 -3.08
N LEU A 79 -6.61 7.92 -4.09
CA LEU A 79 -7.25 8.70 -5.12
C LEU A 79 -8.11 7.70 -5.86
N ARG A 80 -9.42 7.71 -5.58
CA ARG A 80 -10.38 7.55 -6.66
C ARG A 80 -9.95 8.58 -7.68
N SER A 81 -9.40 8.09 -8.80
CA SER A 81 -9.40 8.94 -9.98
C SER A 81 -10.87 9.26 -10.21
N PRO A 82 -11.28 10.53 -10.31
CA PRO A 82 -12.52 10.80 -11.00
C PRO A 82 -12.39 10.07 -12.35
N LEU A 83 -13.44 9.38 -12.72
CA LEU A 83 -13.79 9.27 -14.13
C LEU A 83 -13.71 10.71 -14.64
N TYR A 84 -12.63 11.07 -15.33
CA TYR A 84 -12.46 12.43 -15.83
C TYR A 84 -13.45 12.58 -16.99
N GLU A 85 -14.64 13.06 -16.65
CA GLU A 85 -15.38 14.14 -17.31
C GLU A 85 -16.72 14.27 -16.57
N SER A 86 -16.77 15.14 -15.56
CA SER A 86 -18.01 15.88 -15.33
C SER A 86 -18.21 16.76 -16.57
N LYS A 87 -19.16 16.40 -17.42
CA LYS A 87 -19.70 17.30 -18.45
C LYS A 87 -20.45 18.43 -17.74
N GLU A 88 -19.70 19.34 -17.11
CA GLU A 88 -20.24 20.64 -16.75
C GLU A 88 -20.54 21.41 -18.05
N PRO A 89 -21.61 22.22 -18.07
CA PRO A 89 -21.99 22.97 -19.26
C PRO A 89 -20.82 23.86 -19.73
N PRO A 90 -20.68 24.11 -21.05
CA PRO A 90 -19.59 24.91 -21.58
C PRO A 90 -19.63 26.31 -20.98
N GLN A 91 -18.67 26.60 -20.10
CA GLN A 91 -18.42 27.92 -19.55
C GLN A 91 -18.00 28.88 -20.69
N ALA A 92 -18.35 30.17 -20.56
CA ALA A 92 -18.06 31.14 -21.61
C ALA A 92 -16.54 31.26 -21.86
N PRO A 93 -16.08 31.48 -23.12
CA PRO A 93 -14.65 31.55 -23.45
C PRO A 93 -13.83 32.52 -22.60
N GLU A 94 -14.45 33.62 -22.14
CA GLU A 94 -13.82 34.62 -21.27
C GLU A 94 -13.58 34.12 -19.84
N GLU A 95 -14.48 33.28 -19.29
CA GLU A 95 -14.32 32.70 -17.96
C GLU A 95 -13.19 31.68 -17.94
N ILE A 96 -13.10 30.85 -18.97
CA ILE A 96 -12.00 29.89 -19.17
C ILE A 96 -10.66 30.64 -19.27
N LEU A 97 -10.62 31.77 -19.98
CA LEU A 97 -9.41 32.58 -20.11
C LEU A 97 -9.00 33.21 -18.77
N ARG A 98 -9.96 33.76 -18.01
CA ARG A 98 -9.72 34.32 -16.67
C ARG A 98 -9.23 33.25 -15.70
N MET A 99 -9.81 32.04 -15.73
CA MET A 99 -9.36 30.91 -14.91
C MET A 99 -7.93 30.50 -15.27
N LYS A 100 -7.57 30.43 -16.56
CA LYS A 100 -6.19 30.14 -16.99
C LYS A 100 -5.18 31.18 -16.51
N ILE A 101 -5.51 32.47 -16.62
CA ILE A 101 -4.64 33.55 -16.14
C ILE A 101 -4.43 33.44 -14.62
N LYS A 102 -5.51 33.28 -13.84
CA LYS A 102 -5.47 33.13 -12.38
C LYS A 102 -4.67 31.89 -11.93
N TYR A 103 -4.81 30.78 -12.65
CA TYR A 103 -4.04 29.56 -12.42
C TYR A 103 -2.54 29.83 -12.59
N GLN A 104 -2.16 30.54 -13.65
CA GLN A 104 -0.77 30.88 -13.93
C GLN A 104 -0.18 31.83 -12.87
N GLU A 105 -0.93 32.83 -12.43
CA GLU A 105 -0.52 33.76 -11.37
C GLU A 105 -0.25 33.05 -10.04
N THR A 106 -1.11 32.09 -9.67
CA THR A 106 -0.96 31.28 -8.45
C THR A 106 0.38 30.54 -8.44
N TRP A 107 0.71 29.86 -9.54
CA TRP A 107 1.97 29.13 -9.65
C TRP A 107 3.21 30.03 -9.72
N VAL A 108 3.08 31.24 -10.29
CA VAL A 108 4.13 32.26 -10.21
C VAL A 108 4.37 32.70 -8.76
N GLY A 109 3.30 32.85 -7.97
CA GLY A 109 3.39 33.11 -6.53
C GLY A 109 4.15 32.01 -5.79
N ILE A 110 3.82 30.74 -6.05
CA ILE A 110 4.50 29.58 -5.47
C ILE A 110 5.98 29.52 -5.92
N ALA A 111 6.27 29.82 -7.19
CA ALA A 111 7.64 29.88 -7.70
C ALA A 111 8.48 30.94 -6.98
N LYS A 112 7.92 32.13 -6.73
CA LYS A 112 8.55 33.19 -5.91
C LYS A 112 8.71 32.78 -4.46
N PHE A 113 7.81 31.95 -3.94
CA PHE A 113 7.97 31.40 -2.60
C PHE A 113 9.15 30.41 -2.53
N ILE A 114 9.24 29.49 -3.49
CA ILE A 114 10.36 28.52 -3.58
C ILE A 114 11.70 29.22 -3.68
N SER A 115 11.79 30.35 -4.41
CA SER A 115 13.05 31.10 -4.52
C SER A 115 13.55 31.67 -3.18
N ARG A 116 12.69 31.76 -2.16
CA ARG A 116 13.07 32.16 -0.79
C ARG A 116 13.56 31.00 0.08
N LEU A 117 13.45 29.75 -0.38
CA LEU A 117 13.79 28.54 0.37
C LEU A 117 15.23 28.08 0.09
N SER A 118 16.23 28.85 0.53
CA SER A 118 17.64 28.59 0.21
C SER A 118 18.22 27.25 0.68
N CYS A 119 17.58 26.58 1.64
CA CYS A 119 17.99 25.26 2.16
C CYS A 119 17.05 24.12 1.75
N LEU A 120 16.19 24.34 0.75
CA LEU A 120 15.26 23.32 0.28
C LEU A 120 16.02 22.08 -0.20
N SER A 121 15.73 20.94 0.41
CA SER A 121 16.36 19.65 0.08
C SER A 121 15.41 18.77 -0.73
N ASP A 122 14.11 18.82 -0.43
CA ASP A 122 13.09 17.99 -1.04
C ASP A 122 11.85 18.82 -1.35
N LEU A 123 11.41 18.78 -2.61
CA LEU A 123 10.11 19.25 -3.04
C LEU A 123 9.31 18.03 -3.49
N VAL A 124 8.12 17.86 -2.93
CA VAL A 124 7.19 16.86 -3.40
C VAL A 124 5.98 17.51 -4.04
N TYR A 125 5.74 17.09 -5.28
CA TYR A 125 4.62 17.50 -6.10
C TYR A 125 3.59 16.37 -6.18
N ASP A 126 2.41 16.64 -5.65
CA ASP A 126 1.30 15.69 -5.48
C ASP A 126 -0.02 16.34 -5.92
N CYS A 127 0.00 16.91 -7.13
CA CYS A 127 -1.17 17.52 -7.77
C CYS A 127 -1.50 16.73 -9.04
N MET A 128 -2.78 16.61 -9.38
CA MET A 128 -3.20 15.90 -10.60
C MET A 128 -2.78 16.64 -11.89
N THR A 129 -2.49 17.93 -11.80
CA THR A 129 -2.04 18.77 -12.92
C THR A 129 -0.54 18.61 -13.21
N GLN A 130 -0.10 18.94 -14.42
CA GLN A 130 1.32 18.92 -14.79
C GLN A 130 2.15 19.87 -13.90
N VAL A 131 3.39 19.47 -13.60
CA VAL A 131 4.36 20.33 -12.90
C VAL A 131 4.57 21.61 -13.73
N PRO A 132 4.23 22.79 -13.20
CA PRO A 132 4.38 24.03 -13.95
C PRO A 132 5.84 24.36 -14.25
N SER A 133 6.10 24.87 -15.45
CA SER A 133 7.45 25.26 -15.91
C SER A 133 8.10 26.34 -15.03
N CYS A 134 7.30 27.22 -14.41
CA CYS A 134 7.80 28.21 -13.45
C CYS A 134 8.38 27.58 -12.18
N LEU A 135 7.86 26.44 -11.72
CA LEU A 135 8.41 25.70 -10.57
C LEU A 135 9.73 25.04 -10.93
N LEU A 136 9.80 24.40 -12.11
CA LEU A 136 11.04 23.81 -12.62
C LEU A 136 12.13 24.89 -12.75
N SER A 137 11.77 26.05 -13.28
CA SER A 137 12.68 27.20 -13.39
C SER A 137 13.12 27.72 -12.02
N ALA A 138 12.19 27.81 -11.05
CA ALA A 138 12.52 28.25 -9.70
C ALA A 138 13.48 27.30 -8.99
N LEU A 139 13.26 25.99 -9.09
CA LEU A 139 14.15 24.97 -8.56
C LEU A 139 15.53 25.03 -9.21
N ARG A 140 15.58 25.06 -10.54
CA ARG A 140 16.84 25.14 -11.29
C ARG A 140 17.68 26.37 -10.89
N ASN A 141 17.04 27.52 -10.75
CA ASN A 141 17.75 28.79 -10.55
C ASN A 141 18.09 29.07 -9.08
N ASN A 142 17.27 28.63 -8.13
CA ASN A 142 17.40 29.00 -6.72
C ASN A 142 17.73 27.82 -5.79
N CYS A 143 17.44 26.59 -6.21
CA CYS A 143 17.63 25.37 -5.41
C CYS A 143 18.17 24.21 -6.28
N PRO A 144 19.33 24.37 -6.95
CA PRO A 144 19.83 23.38 -7.92
C PRO A 144 20.08 21.99 -7.31
N ASP A 145 20.37 21.92 -6.01
CA ASP A 145 20.58 20.65 -5.31
C ASP A 145 19.31 19.99 -4.80
N ALA A 146 18.17 20.70 -4.82
CA ALA A 146 16.90 20.17 -4.33
C ALA A 146 16.42 18.99 -5.17
N ARG A 147 15.82 18.02 -4.47
CA ARG A 147 15.25 16.80 -5.05
C ARG A 147 13.76 17.02 -5.30
N LEU A 148 13.36 16.99 -6.56
CA LEU A 148 11.97 16.99 -6.99
C LEU A 148 11.45 15.55 -7.01
N HIS A 149 10.37 15.31 -6.28
CA HIS A 149 9.61 14.07 -6.30
C HIS A 149 8.23 14.32 -6.90
N VAL A 150 7.83 13.56 -7.91
CA VAL A 150 6.53 13.72 -8.60
C VAL A 150 5.73 12.42 -8.46
N TYR A 151 4.65 12.42 -7.67
CA TYR A 151 3.91 11.18 -7.38
C TYR A 151 2.62 10.97 -8.17
N THR A 152 2.25 11.97 -8.97
CA THR A 152 1.19 11.92 -9.97
C THR A 152 1.80 12.01 -11.37
N PHE A 153 2.98 11.39 -11.56
CA PHE A 153 3.75 11.53 -12.80
C PHE A 153 2.98 10.93 -13.98
N SER A 154 2.80 11.76 -15.01
CA SER A 154 2.21 11.39 -16.29
C SER A 154 2.61 12.45 -17.30
N LEU A 155 3.16 12.09 -18.44
CA LEU A 155 3.37 12.97 -19.60
C LEU A 155 2.16 12.79 -20.52
N ARG A 156 1.24 13.76 -20.50
CA ARG A 156 -0.08 13.65 -21.13
C ARG A 156 0.02 13.68 -22.65
N SER A 157 1.00 14.39 -23.21
CA SER A 157 1.26 14.38 -24.66
C SER A 157 1.84 13.05 -25.18
N LEU A 158 2.12 12.09 -24.29
CA LEU A 158 2.52 10.73 -24.67
C LEU A 158 1.36 9.73 -24.69
N TYR A 159 0.12 10.19 -24.48
CA TYR A 159 -1.08 9.43 -24.84
C TYR A 159 -1.48 9.83 -26.26
N GLN A 160 -1.33 8.91 -27.21
CA GLN A 160 -1.49 9.22 -28.64
C GLN A 160 -2.47 8.24 -29.31
N PRO A 161 -3.31 8.70 -30.25
CA PRO A 161 -4.14 7.80 -31.05
C PRO A 161 -3.29 6.76 -31.77
N ARG A 162 -3.79 5.54 -31.97
CA ARG A 162 -2.99 4.43 -32.54
C ARG A 162 -2.32 4.76 -33.89
N ASN A 163 -3.00 5.55 -34.72
CA ASN A 163 -2.57 5.85 -36.09
C ASN A 163 -1.95 7.25 -36.25
N GLU A 164 -1.89 8.02 -35.17
CA GLU A 164 -1.37 9.38 -35.17
C GLU A 164 -0.19 9.44 -34.22
N SER A 165 0.80 10.26 -34.55
CA SER A 165 1.92 10.50 -33.66
C SER A 165 2.22 11.98 -33.68
N HIS A 166 2.46 12.55 -32.50
CA HIS A 166 2.91 13.94 -32.36
C HIS A 166 4.08 14.02 -31.37
N ASP A 167 4.77 15.15 -31.41
CA ASP A 167 5.87 15.44 -30.50
C ASP A 167 5.36 15.63 -29.06
N ILE A 168 6.27 15.42 -28.10
CA ILE A 168 6.03 15.75 -26.70
C ILE A 168 5.88 17.28 -26.53
N SER A 169 5.05 17.72 -25.58
CA SER A 169 4.99 19.13 -25.23
C SER A 169 6.34 19.63 -24.65
N PRO A 170 6.78 20.86 -24.95
CA PRO A 170 8.02 21.42 -24.42
C PRO A 170 8.09 21.44 -22.89
N GLU A 171 6.96 21.69 -22.22
CA GLU A 171 6.88 21.72 -20.76
C GLU A 171 7.07 20.34 -20.14
N GLU A 172 6.48 19.30 -20.74
CA GLU A 172 6.65 17.92 -20.29
C GLU A 172 8.06 17.39 -20.58
N TYR A 173 8.66 17.78 -21.71
CA TYR A 173 10.06 17.47 -22.00
C TYR A 173 11.03 18.13 -21.02
N ALA A 174 10.74 19.37 -20.59
CA ALA A 174 11.52 20.06 -19.56
C ALA A 174 11.45 19.34 -18.20
N LEU A 175 10.32 18.71 -17.86
CA LEU A 175 10.22 17.86 -16.68
C LEU A 175 11.04 16.57 -16.86
N ALA A 176 10.92 15.90 -18.01
CA ALA A 176 11.63 14.65 -18.30
C ALA A 176 13.16 14.81 -18.30
N THR A 177 13.65 16.02 -18.62
CA THR A 177 15.08 16.39 -18.64
C THR A 177 15.56 17.13 -17.39
N SER A 178 14.70 17.28 -16.37
CA SER A 178 15.01 18.09 -15.20
C SER A 178 16.14 17.48 -14.35
N LEU A 179 17.17 18.27 -14.09
CA LEU A 179 18.28 17.89 -13.20
C LEU A 179 17.84 17.77 -11.73
N ASN A 180 16.73 18.40 -11.35
CA ASN A 180 16.19 18.30 -10.01
C ASN A 180 15.36 17.02 -9.82
N LEU A 181 14.91 16.37 -10.91
CA LEU A 181 14.06 15.19 -10.81
C LEU A 181 14.81 14.03 -10.18
N TYR A 182 14.35 13.62 -8.99
CA TYR A 182 14.97 12.61 -8.17
C TYR A 182 14.09 11.37 -8.01
N GLY A 183 12.78 11.57 -7.92
CA GLY A 183 11.81 10.49 -7.74
C GLY A 183 10.57 10.71 -8.57
N LEU A 184 10.04 9.64 -9.16
CA LEU A 184 8.72 9.65 -9.76
C LEU A 184 7.92 8.41 -9.38
N TYR A 185 6.61 8.60 -9.26
CA TYR A 185 5.64 7.52 -9.15
C TYR A 185 4.56 7.75 -10.19
N MET A 186 4.25 6.72 -10.97
CA MET A 186 3.18 6.74 -11.96
C MET A 186 2.21 5.58 -11.73
N LYS A 187 0.93 5.87 -11.97
CA LYS A 187 -0.06 4.82 -12.25
C LYS A 187 0.05 4.48 -13.74
N TYR A 188 0.51 3.28 -14.03
CA TYR A 188 0.73 2.80 -15.38
C TYR A 188 -0.55 2.21 -15.96
N CYS A 189 -0.94 2.74 -17.10
CA CYS A 189 -1.89 2.11 -18.00
C CYS A 189 -1.34 2.22 -19.42
N SER A 190 -1.48 1.14 -20.20
CA SER A 190 -1.13 1.17 -21.62
C SER A 190 -2.03 2.11 -22.42
N TYR A 191 -3.17 2.53 -21.85
CA TYR A 191 -4.15 3.40 -22.47
C TYR A 191 -4.69 4.46 -21.51
N ASP A 192 -5.23 5.55 -22.05
CA ASP A 192 -6.13 6.43 -21.29
C ASP A 192 -7.61 5.99 -21.44
N GLY A 193 -8.53 6.76 -20.87
CA GLY A 193 -9.97 6.50 -20.96
C GLY A 193 -10.53 6.59 -22.37
N ASP A 194 -9.85 7.30 -23.26
CA ASP A 194 -10.23 7.52 -24.66
C ASP A 194 -9.65 6.44 -25.60
N GLY A 195 -8.89 5.48 -25.05
CA GLY A 195 -8.25 4.41 -25.82
C GLY A 195 -6.96 4.85 -26.53
N ASN A 196 -6.42 6.03 -26.23
CA ASN A 196 -5.11 6.47 -26.73
C ASN A 196 -4.00 5.64 -26.08
N ILE A 197 -2.92 5.38 -26.81
CA ILE A 197 -1.81 4.55 -26.38
C ILE A 197 -0.84 5.39 -25.54
N GLY A 198 -0.54 4.93 -24.33
CA GLY A 198 0.42 5.58 -23.42
C GLY A 198 1.86 5.12 -23.66
N TYR A 199 2.78 6.08 -23.83
CA TYR A 199 4.23 5.84 -23.98
C TYR A 199 5.07 6.33 -22.78
N ASN A 200 4.43 6.45 -21.61
CA ASN A 200 5.06 6.96 -20.40
C ASN A 200 6.15 6.05 -19.81
N GLU A 201 5.99 4.72 -19.90
CA GLU A 201 7.02 3.79 -19.43
C GLU A 201 8.28 3.89 -20.29
N GLU A 202 8.11 3.97 -21.62
CA GLU A 202 9.22 4.16 -22.56
C GLU A 202 9.96 5.48 -22.32
N ALA A 203 9.24 6.57 -22.05
CA ALA A 203 9.85 7.84 -21.69
C ALA A 203 10.64 7.76 -20.37
N VAL A 204 10.10 7.09 -19.34
CA VAL A 204 10.82 6.90 -18.08
C VAL A 204 12.06 6.03 -18.25
N ILE A 205 12.05 5.05 -19.16
CA ILE A 205 13.26 4.30 -19.49
C ILE A 205 14.35 5.24 -20.05
N GLN A 206 14.01 6.18 -20.92
CA GLN A 206 14.99 7.18 -21.39
C GLN A 206 15.48 8.09 -20.26
N MET A 207 14.61 8.42 -19.30
CA MET A 207 14.97 9.18 -18.10
C MET A 207 15.99 8.45 -17.24
N ILE A 208 15.79 7.16 -17.01
CA ILE A 208 16.71 6.29 -16.28
C ILE A 208 18.06 6.17 -17.01
N ARG A 209 18.04 6.08 -18.34
CA ARG A 209 19.23 5.91 -19.19
C ARG A 209 20.07 7.18 -19.37
N GLY A 210 19.66 8.30 -18.78
CA GLY A 210 20.49 9.50 -18.66
C GLY A 210 19.76 10.81 -18.89
N LEU A 211 18.50 10.83 -19.34
CA LEU A 211 17.75 12.08 -19.54
C LEU A 211 17.51 12.81 -18.21
N ALA A 212 17.34 12.06 -17.11
CA ALA A 212 17.23 12.58 -15.75
C ALA A 212 18.37 12.00 -14.88
N PRO A 213 19.57 12.59 -14.89
CA PRO A 213 20.77 11.95 -14.32
C PRO A 213 20.74 11.77 -12.80
N ARG A 214 19.87 12.49 -12.09
CA ARG A 214 19.69 12.38 -10.63
C ARG A 214 18.50 11.50 -10.23
N LEU A 215 17.81 10.89 -11.21
CA LEU A 215 16.70 10.00 -10.95
C LEU A 215 17.18 8.76 -10.19
N SER A 216 16.61 8.55 -9.01
CA SER A 216 17.04 7.52 -8.06
C SER A 216 15.88 6.66 -7.56
N TYR A 217 14.65 7.14 -7.70
CA TYR A 217 13.43 6.46 -7.29
C TYR A 217 12.45 6.40 -8.47
N VAL A 218 12.01 5.20 -8.81
CA VAL A 218 10.94 4.99 -9.80
C VAL A 218 9.92 4.02 -9.22
N GLY A 219 8.66 4.44 -9.21
CA GLY A 219 7.53 3.59 -8.88
C GLY A 219 6.51 3.53 -10.01
N ILE A 220 6.15 2.31 -10.41
CA ILE A 220 5.18 2.05 -11.46
C ILE A 220 4.15 1.07 -10.92
N ALA A 221 2.93 1.54 -10.73
CA ALA A 221 1.81 0.70 -10.30
C ALA A 221 0.80 0.54 -11.43
N GLY A 222 0.42 -0.70 -11.75
CA GLY A 222 -0.68 -0.93 -12.69
C GLY A 222 -1.97 -0.24 -12.24
N GLN A 223 -2.63 0.46 -13.16
CA GLN A 223 -3.93 1.06 -12.96
C GLN A 223 -5.02 0.13 -13.53
N PRO A 224 -6.11 -0.14 -12.79
CA PRO A 224 -7.29 -0.77 -13.38
C PRO A 224 -7.76 0.06 -14.56
N VAL A 225 -7.81 -0.59 -15.72
CA VAL A 225 -8.27 0.05 -16.95
C VAL A 225 -9.77 0.34 -16.79
N GLY A 226 -10.23 1.52 -17.24
CA GLY A 226 -11.65 1.89 -17.18
C GLY A 226 -12.55 0.97 -18.01
N GLY A 227 -13.85 1.27 -18.04
CA GLY A 227 -14.86 0.46 -18.74
C GLY A 227 -15.40 1.08 -20.03
N THR A 228 -14.69 2.02 -20.66
CA THR A 228 -15.18 2.70 -21.87
C THR A 228 -15.13 1.77 -23.09
N ILE A 229 -16.00 2.03 -24.08
CA ILE A 229 -16.10 1.22 -25.30
C ILE A 229 -14.83 1.40 -26.14
N GLU A 230 -14.34 2.63 -26.22
CA GLU A 230 -13.13 3.06 -26.92
C GLU A 230 -11.92 2.27 -26.41
N LEU A 231 -11.81 2.15 -25.10
CA LEU A 231 -10.77 1.39 -24.43
C LEU A 231 -10.88 -0.11 -24.71
N ALA A 232 -12.09 -0.68 -24.65
CA ALA A 232 -12.32 -2.09 -24.98
C ALA A 232 -11.88 -2.40 -26.42
N HIS A 233 -12.21 -1.54 -27.37
CA HIS A 233 -11.76 -1.64 -28.77
C HIS A 233 -10.23 -1.52 -28.90
N ALA A 234 -9.61 -0.55 -28.21
CA ALA A 234 -8.16 -0.36 -28.24
C ALA A 234 -7.40 -1.59 -27.69
N ILE A 235 -7.90 -2.18 -26.59
CA ILE A 235 -7.37 -3.42 -26.01
C ILE A 235 -7.49 -4.58 -27.00
N GLN A 236 -8.64 -4.72 -27.66
CA GLN A 236 -8.86 -5.79 -28.63
C GLN A 236 -7.92 -5.68 -29.84
N LEU A 237 -7.80 -4.49 -30.43
CA LEU A 237 -6.88 -4.23 -31.55
C LEU A 237 -5.43 -4.50 -31.16
N HIS A 238 -5.04 -4.14 -29.94
CA HIS A 238 -3.70 -4.40 -29.46
C HIS A 238 -3.43 -5.90 -29.23
N ARG A 239 -4.40 -6.67 -28.71
CA ARG A 239 -4.28 -8.13 -28.63
C ARG A 239 -4.08 -8.77 -30.01
N GLN A 240 -4.67 -8.20 -31.06
CA GLN A 240 -4.57 -8.71 -32.43
C GLN A 240 -3.28 -8.26 -33.15
N SER A 241 -2.83 -7.02 -32.94
CA SER A 241 -1.80 -6.39 -33.78
C SER A 241 -0.62 -5.80 -33.00
N GLY A 242 -0.56 -5.97 -31.68
CA GLY A 242 0.51 -5.45 -30.82
C GLY A 242 0.47 -3.94 -30.59
N LYS A 243 1.39 -3.45 -29.73
CA LYS A 243 1.53 -2.02 -29.39
C LYS A 243 2.39 -1.42 -30.49
N PRO A 244 1.96 -0.33 -31.15
CA PRO A 244 2.86 0.39 -32.05
C PRO A 244 4.13 0.77 -31.29
N LYS A 245 5.27 0.72 -31.97
CA LYS A 245 6.54 1.12 -31.38
C LYS A 245 6.52 2.63 -31.12
N TRP A 246 7.00 3.04 -29.96
CA TRP A 246 7.19 4.45 -29.66
C TRP A 246 8.22 5.06 -30.63
N LYS A 247 7.90 6.24 -31.18
CA LYS A 247 8.76 6.96 -32.13
C LYS A 247 9.76 7.91 -31.46
N GLY A 248 9.79 7.94 -30.12
CA GLY A 248 10.61 8.88 -29.34
C GLY A 248 9.86 10.16 -28.99
N PHE A 249 10.57 11.11 -28.39
CA PHE A 249 10.02 12.41 -27.97
C PHE A 249 9.70 13.34 -29.14
N PHE A 250 10.48 13.28 -30.22
CA PHE A 250 10.33 14.12 -31.41
C PHE A 250 10.37 13.25 -32.68
N ILE A 251 9.33 13.30 -33.49
CA ILE A 251 9.11 12.36 -34.61
C ILE A 251 10.01 12.66 -35.80
N ASN A 252 10.24 13.95 -36.06
CA ASN A 252 10.95 14.42 -37.25
C ASN A 252 12.43 14.76 -36.98
N ASP A 253 12.91 14.57 -35.74
CA ASP A 253 14.29 14.89 -35.38
C ASP A 253 15.15 13.62 -35.30
N ASP A 254 15.69 13.22 -36.46
CA ASP A 254 16.62 12.10 -36.57
C ASP A 254 17.94 12.32 -35.79
N GLN A 255 18.26 13.56 -35.35
CA GLN A 255 19.45 13.86 -34.57
C GLN A 255 19.28 13.60 -33.06
N VAL A 256 18.04 13.61 -32.56
CA VAL A 256 17.67 13.29 -31.16
C VAL A 256 17.21 11.83 -31.04
N ARG A 257 17.64 10.93 -31.94
CA ARG A 257 17.50 9.48 -31.72
C ARG A 257 18.32 9.08 -30.50
N ASP A 258 17.71 9.16 -29.32
CA ASP A 258 18.04 8.54 -28.03
C ASP A 258 19.43 7.83 -27.98
N LYS A 259 20.52 8.60 -28.12
CA LYS A 259 21.90 8.10 -27.94
C LYS A 259 22.25 7.96 -26.47
N MET A 260 21.29 7.57 -25.64
CA MET A 260 21.49 7.28 -24.22
C MET A 260 22.11 5.88 -24.10
N GLN A 261 23.44 5.82 -24.10
CA GLN A 261 24.20 4.58 -23.94
C GLN A 261 24.60 4.41 -22.47
N GLY A 262 23.99 3.45 -21.78
CA GLY A 262 24.33 3.11 -20.40
C GLY A 262 23.12 2.61 -19.60
N LYS A 263 23.41 1.86 -18.54
CA LYS A 263 22.42 1.53 -17.50
C LYS A 263 22.31 2.70 -16.52
N GLY A 264 21.09 3.02 -16.12
CA GLY A 264 20.84 3.94 -15.00
C GLY A 264 21.32 3.36 -13.67
N SER A 265 21.18 4.16 -12.61
CA SER A 265 21.60 3.80 -11.25
C SER A 265 20.49 4.07 -10.23
N LEU A 266 19.35 3.43 -10.39
CA LEU A 266 18.26 3.54 -9.42
C LEU A 266 18.68 2.93 -8.08
N HIS A 267 18.25 3.58 -6.99
CA HIS A 267 18.39 3.05 -5.63
C HIS A 267 17.08 2.44 -5.13
N THR A 268 15.94 2.84 -5.69
CA THR A 268 14.62 2.31 -5.35
C THR A 268 13.81 2.06 -6.61
N LEU A 269 13.32 0.83 -6.74
CA LEU A 269 12.44 0.40 -7.80
C LEU A 269 11.17 -0.21 -7.20
N TYR A 270 10.02 0.34 -7.56
CA TYR A 270 8.71 -0.23 -7.26
C TYR A 270 8.02 -0.61 -8.58
N LEU A 271 7.65 -1.88 -8.72
CA LEU A 271 6.88 -2.37 -9.86
C LEU A 271 5.70 -3.21 -9.37
N ASN A 272 4.52 -3.04 -9.99
CA ASN A 272 3.37 -3.92 -9.77
C ASN A 272 3.02 -4.68 -11.06
N GLY A 273 2.64 -5.95 -10.95
CA GLY A 273 2.34 -6.78 -12.11
C GLY A 273 3.61 -7.16 -12.87
N VAL A 274 4.49 -7.92 -12.24
CA VAL A 274 5.85 -8.16 -12.73
C VAL A 274 5.97 -9.56 -13.33
N SER A 275 6.47 -9.63 -14.56
CA SER A 275 6.81 -10.86 -15.30
C SER A 275 8.31 -11.04 -15.45
N GLU A 276 8.75 -12.26 -15.80
CA GLU A 276 10.16 -12.56 -16.11
C GLU A 276 10.73 -11.60 -17.16
N LEU A 277 10.01 -11.44 -18.28
CA LEU A 277 10.41 -10.51 -19.34
C LEU A 277 10.64 -9.09 -18.81
N ARG A 278 9.76 -8.63 -17.90
CA ARG A 278 9.87 -7.31 -17.30
C ARG A 278 11.08 -7.22 -16.38
N ILE A 279 11.40 -8.25 -15.60
CA ILE A 279 12.62 -8.28 -14.78
C ILE A 279 13.87 -8.14 -15.64
N HIS A 280 13.98 -8.91 -16.73
CA HIS A 280 15.13 -8.83 -17.63
C HIS A 280 15.23 -7.46 -18.31
N GLN A 281 14.12 -6.92 -18.83
CA GLN A 281 14.08 -5.57 -19.40
C GLN A 281 14.58 -4.52 -18.39
N TRP A 282 14.07 -4.54 -17.16
CA TRP A 282 14.48 -3.59 -16.14
C TRP A 282 15.94 -3.78 -15.71
N SER A 283 16.45 -5.01 -15.73
CA SER A 283 17.86 -5.29 -15.48
C SER A 283 18.78 -4.72 -16.57
N ASP A 284 18.26 -4.50 -17.78
CA ASP A 284 18.97 -3.82 -18.87
C ASP A 284 18.91 -2.30 -18.76
N TYR A 285 17.87 -1.75 -18.14
CA TYR A 285 17.69 -0.30 -18.01
C TYR A 285 18.42 0.30 -16.83
N THR A 286 18.53 -0.42 -15.70
CA THR A 286 19.21 0.06 -14.50
C THR A 286 20.10 -1.03 -13.91
N ASP A 287 21.20 -0.62 -13.28
CA ASP A 287 22.09 -1.50 -12.56
C ASP A 287 21.45 -1.99 -11.24
N PHE A 288 21.03 -3.26 -11.22
CA PHE A 288 20.40 -3.89 -10.06
C PHE A 288 21.34 -3.99 -8.85
N ASN A 289 22.66 -3.91 -9.04
CA ASN A 289 23.61 -3.94 -7.93
C ASN A 289 23.61 -2.63 -7.13
N LYS A 290 23.03 -1.55 -7.66
CA LYS A 290 22.87 -0.27 -6.96
C LYS A 290 21.52 -0.14 -6.26
N LEU A 291 20.59 -1.06 -6.51
CA LEU A 291 19.29 -1.07 -5.84
C LEU A 291 19.49 -1.35 -4.35
N THR A 292 18.95 -0.45 -3.53
CA THR A 292 18.91 -0.58 -2.07
C THR A 292 17.54 -1.01 -1.58
N LYS A 293 16.49 -0.73 -2.37
CA LYS A 293 15.10 -1.10 -2.12
C LYS A 293 14.47 -1.61 -3.40
N LEU A 294 13.86 -2.79 -3.32
CA LEU A 294 13.12 -3.40 -4.42
C LEU A 294 11.75 -3.80 -3.90
N HIS A 295 10.71 -3.22 -4.48
CA HIS A 295 9.34 -3.56 -4.15
C HIS A 295 8.65 -4.09 -5.40
N LEU A 296 8.28 -5.36 -5.36
CA LEU A 296 7.54 -6.01 -6.42
C LEU A 296 6.21 -6.43 -5.83
N GLY A 297 5.14 -5.82 -6.33
CA GLY A 297 3.76 -6.14 -5.93
C GLY A 297 3.36 -7.52 -6.46
N PHE A 298 2.21 -7.60 -7.15
CA PHE A 298 1.81 -8.84 -7.81
C PHE A 298 2.93 -9.34 -8.72
N THR A 299 3.51 -10.49 -8.39
CA THR A 299 4.67 -11.04 -9.07
C THR A 299 4.40 -12.50 -9.43
N ILE A 300 4.45 -12.81 -10.73
CA ILE A 300 4.30 -14.20 -11.18
C ILE A 300 5.55 -15.00 -10.84
N ILE A 301 5.41 -16.33 -10.74
CA ILE A 301 6.50 -17.22 -10.34
C ILE A 301 7.77 -17.10 -11.20
N ASP A 302 7.63 -17.00 -12.52
CA ASP A 302 8.78 -16.91 -13.44
C ASP A 302 9.63 -15.66 -13.15
N ALA A 303 9.00 -14.56 -12.71
CA ALA A 303 9.70 -13.35 -12.30
C ALA A 303 10.50 -13.55 -11.01
N VAL A 304 9.97 -14.32 -10.05
CA VAL A 304 10.67 -14.69 -8.82
C VAL A 304 11.87 -15.57 -9.13
N GLN A 305 11.72 -16.54 -10.04
CA GLN A 305 12.79 -17.41 -10.50
C GLN A 305 13.91 -16.61 -11.19
N ALA A 306 13.56 -15.67 -12.07
CA ALA A 306 14.52 -14.78 -12.71
C ALA A 306 15.31 -13.95 -11.70
N LEU A 307 14.65 -13.43 -10.65
CA LEU A 307 15.32 -12.70 -9.57
C LEU A 307 16.25 -13.60 -8.76
N ALA A 308 15.85 -14.83 -8.47
CA ALA A 308 16.69 -15.81 -7.78
C ALA A 308 17.98 -16.07 -8.59
N ILE A 309 17.86 -16.28 -9.90
CA ILE A 309 19.01 -16.47 -10.81
C ILE A 309 19.92 -15.23 -10.80
N ILE A 310 19.35 -14.03 -10.87
CA ILE A 310 20.12 -12.77 -10.80
C ILE A 310 20.88 -12.68 -9.48
N ALA A 311 20.23 -12.98 -8.35
CA ALA A 311 20.86 -12.93 -7.02
C ALA A 311 21.97 -13.98 -6.88
N GLU A 312 21.73 -15.22 -7.31
CA GLU A 312 22.71 -16.32 -7.29
C GLU A 312 23.93 -15.99 -8.17
N GLY A 313 23.73 -15.23 -9.25
CA GLY A 313 24.79 -14.70 -10.11
C GLY A 313 25.57 -13.50 -9.52
N GLY A 314 25.31 -13.13 -8.26
CA GLY A 314 25.96 -11.99 -7.59
C GLY A 314 25.26 -10.64 -7.80
N GLY A 315 24.04 -10.64 -8.34
CA GLY A 315 23.17 -9.49 -8.46
C GLY A 315 22.60 -9.01 -7.10
N LEU A 316 21.95 -7.83 -7.09
CA LEU A 316 21.17 -7.32 -5.95
C LEU A 316 21.96 -7.13 -4.64
N PHE A 317 23.29 -7.00 -4.74
CA PHE A 317 24.19 -7.01 -3.57
C PHE A 317 24.01 -5.83 -2.59
N SER A 318 23.52 -4.69 -3.06
CA SER A 318 23.26 -3.51 -2.22
C SER A 318 21.88 -3.51 -1.57
N LEU A 319 21.07 -4.54 -1.82
CA LEU A 319 19.69 -4.57 -1.36
C LEU A 319 19.64 -4.66 0.17
N SER A 320 18.88 -3.75 0.77
CA SER A 320 18.62 -3.69 2.21
C SER A 320 17.14 -3.88 2.54
N SER A 321 16.27 -3.70 1.55
CA SER A 321 14.83 -3.84 1.66
C SER A 321 14.27 -4.55 0.44
N LEU A 322 13.53 -5.64 0.67
CA LEU A 322 12.80 -6.38 -0.35
C LEU A 322 11.33 -6.49 0.04
N ALA A 323 10.44 -6.19 -0.90
CA ALA A 323 9.03 -6.53 -0.79
C ALA A 323 8.63 -7.36 -2.02
N LEU A 324 7.98 -8.49 -1.78
CA LEU A 324 7.57 -9.44 -2.82
C LEU A 324 6.19 -10.02 -2.49
N MET A 325 5.30 -10.02 -3.48
CA MET A 325 4.03 -10.74 -3.40
C MET A 325 3.91 -11.80 -4.51
N PRO A 326 4.54 -12.99 -4.34
CA PRO A 326 4.41 -14.08 -5.29
C PRO A 326 2.96 -14.56 -5.42
N LYS A 327 2.58 -14.91 -6.65
CA LYS A 327 1.25 -15.41 -6.99
C LYS A 327 1.36 -16.67 -7.83
N ALA A 328 0.57 -17.66 -7.43
CA ALA A 328 0.41 -18.94 -8.12
C ALA A 328 -1.05 -19.07 -8.60
N GLN A 329 -1.24 -19.92 -9.59
CA GLN A 329 -2.57 -20.32 -10.07
C GLN A 329 -2.92 -21.75 -9.65
N ASN A 330 -1.92 -22.52 -9.22
CA ASN A 330 -2.07 -23.91 -8.85
C ASN A 330 -1.01 -24.33 -7.83
N ARG A 331 -1.17 -25.54 -7.30
CA ARG A 331 -0.27 -26.18 -6.33
C ARG A 331 1.20 -26.20 -6.74
N GLU A 332 1.49 -26.64 -7.95
CA GLU A 332 2.88 -26.79 -8.43
C GLU A 332 3.59 -25.43 -8.44
N GLN A 333 2.88 -24.39 -8.88
CA GLN A 333 3.38 -23.02 -8.84
C GLN A 333 3.53 -22.49 -7.41
N ALA A 334 2.64 -22.83 -6.47
CA ALA A 334 2.79 -22.40 -5.08
C ALA A 334 4.05 -22.98 -4.43
N ILE A 335 4.30 -24.28 -4.63
CA ILE A 335 5.51 -24.97 -4.14
C ILE A 335 6.76 -24.35 -4.77
N ALA A 336 6.76 -24.21 -6.11
CA ALA A 336 7.91 -23.65 -6.81
C ALA A 336 8.12 -22.16 -6.47
N ALA A 337 7.07 -21.41 -6.10
CA ALA A 337 7.19 -20.03 -5.62
C ALA A 337 7.90 -20.00 -4.27
N ASP A 338 7.49 -20.81 -3.29
CA ASP A 338 8.16 -20.92 -1.99
C ASP A 338 9.65 -21.28 -2.13
N GLU A 339 9.96 -22.28 -2.97
CA GLU A 339 11.34 -22.68 -3.27
C GLU A 339 12.15 -21.55 -3.93
N SER A 340 11.55 -20.82 -4.87
CA SER A 340 12.20 -19.71 -5.57
C SER A 340 12.47 -18.53 -4.65
N VAL A 341 11.52 -18.20 -3.76
CA VAL A 341 11.72 -17.19 -2.71
C VAL A 341 12.83 -17.63 -1.76
N CYS A 342 12.84 -18.90 -1.33
CA CYS A 342 13.90 -19.44 -0.48
C CYS A 342 15.29 -19.30 -1.13
N ARG A 343 15.43 -19.66 -2.41
CA ARG A 343 16.67 -19.50 -3.19
C ARG A 343 17.11 -18.04 -3.27
N LEU A 344 16.18 -17.15 -3.62
CA LEU A 344 16.42 -15.71 -3.69
C LEU A 344 16.95 -15.17 -2.35
N LEU A 345 16.27 -15.46 -1.25
CA LEU A 345 16.65 -15.00 0.10
C LEU A 345 18.05 -15.50 0.49
N ARG A 346 18.35 -16.79 0.25
CA ARG A 346 19.66 -17.37 0.56
C ARG A 346 20.81 -16.78 -0.24
N ALA A 347 20.57 -16.36 -1.48
CA ALA A 347 21.57 -15.76 -2.34
C ALA A 347 21.93 -14.32 -1.93
N MET A 348 21.03 -13.62 -1.24
CA MET A 348 21.21 -12.23 -0.86
C MET A 348 21.90 -12.05 0.49
N LYS A 349 22.48 -10.86 0.67
CA LYS A 349 23.00 -10.43 1.97
C LYS A 349 21.88 -10.25 3.00
N PRO A 350 22.20 -10.31 4.31
CA PRO A 350 21.24 -10.05 5.38
C PRO A 350 20.49 -8.70 5.20
N LEU A 351 19.16 -8.77 5.10
CA LEU A 351 18.29 -7.63 4.83
C LEU A 351 17.88 -6.92 6.13
N GLN A 352 17.56 -5.62 6.05
CA GLN A 352 17.04 -4.85 7.18
C GLN A 352 15.51 -4.78 7.19
N SER A 353 14.89 -4.83 6.02
CA SER A 353 13.43 -4.79 5.85
C SER A 353 13.01 -5.86 4.85
N LEU A 354 12.05 -6.69 5.23
CA LEU A 354 11.55 -7.76 4.37
C LEU A 354 10.04 -7.84 4.45
N GLU A 355 9.38 -7.77 3.30
CA GLU A 355 7.95 -7.97 3.17
C GLU A 355 7.67 -9.14 2.21
N LEU A 356 7.04 -10.18 2.73
CA LEU A 356 6.62 -11.36 2.00
C LEU A 356 5.12 -11.58 2.24
N GLU A 357 4.35 -11.54 1.16
CA GLU A 357 2.90 -11.75 1.17
C GLU A 357 2.50 -12.70 0.03
N GLY A 358 1.43 -13.47 0.18
CA GLY A 358 0.98 -14.37 -0.89
C GLY A 358 1.70 -15.73 -0.82
N GLU A 359 2.07 -16.30 -1.95
CA GLU A 359 2.57 -17.69 -2.04
C GLU A 359 3.98 -17.87 -1.46
N VAL A 360 4.06 -17.89 -0.13
CA VAL A 360 5.27 -18.16 0.65
C VAL A 360 4.98 -19.20 1.72
N GLY A 361 5.92 -20.12 1.91
CA GLY A 361 5.76 -21.29 2.75
C GLY A 361 6.94 -21.50 3.69
N ASP A 362 7.14 -22.76 4.06
CA ASP A 362 8.07 -23.16 5.12
C ASP A 362 9.52 -23.01 4.69
N SER A 363 9.82 -23.13 3.39
CA SER A 363 11.16 -22.92 2.85
C SER A 363 11.55 -21.44 2.92
N ALA A 364 10.66 -20.55 2.49
CA ALA A 364 10.85 -19.11 2.62
C ALA A 364 10.97 -18.71 4.10
N TRP A 365 10.09 -19.21 4.98
CA TRP A 365 10.16 -18.93 6.41
C TRP A 365 11.52 -19.30 7.02
N ARG A 366 12.04 -20.50 6.75
CA ARG A 366 13.38 -20.89 7.23
C ARG A 366 14.46 -19.96 6.69
N ALA A 367 14.43 -19.62 5.40
CA ALA A 367 15.39 -18.70 4.81
C ALA A 367 15.35 -17.30 5.47
N VAL A 368 14.16 -16.78 5.79
CA VAL A 368 14.00 -15.52 6.55
C VAL A 368 14.73 -15.58 7.87
N ILE A 369 14.48 -16.63 8.65
CA ILE A 369 15.04 -16.78 9.99
C ILE A 369 16.55 -17.01 9.93
N ASP A 370 17.00 -17.97 9.13
CA ASP A 370 18.40 -18.43 9.11
C ASP A 370 19.34 -17.37 8.50
N GLN A 371 18.93 -16.72 7.41
CA GLN A 371 19.79 -15.81 6.66
C GLN A 371 19.65 -14.35 7.10
N HIS A 372 18.44 -13.91 7.46
CA HIS A 372 18.15 -12.49 7.67
C HIS A 372 17.77 -12.15 9.13
N GLY A 373 17.46 -13.14 9.97
CA GLY A 373 16.89 -12.89 11.30
C GLY A 373 17.68 -11.90 12.15
N ASN A 374 19.01 -12.01 12.19
CA ASN A 374 19.86 -11.12 12.99
C ASN A 374 19.89 -9.65 12.51
N SER A 375 19.66 -9.39 11.23
CA SER A 375 19.73 -8.04 10.64
C SER A 375 18.37 -7.35 10.51
N LEU A 376 17.28 -8.13 10.52
CA LEU A 376 15.93 -7.62 10.31
C LEU A 376 15.51 -6.63 11.39
N ARG A 377 14.98 -5.50 10.93
CA ARG A 377 14.32 -4.45 11.73
C ARG A 377 12.84 -4.35 11.41
N GLU A 378 12.47 -4.69 10.18
CA GLU A 378 11.10 -4.68 9.70
C GLU A 378 10.81 -6.01 9.03
N LEU A 379 9.77 -6.72 9.49
CA LEU A 379 9.34 -7.97 8.89
C LEU A 379 7.82 -8.00 8.70
N ARG A 380 7.37 -8.10 7.45
CA ARG A 380 6.01 -8.50 7.10
C ARG A 380 6.06 -9.91 6.54
N PHE A 381 5.33 -10.82 7.15
CA PHE A 381 5.24 -12.20 6.70
C PHE A 381 3.79 -12.67 6.77
N ALA A 382 3.13 -12.68 5.62
CA ALA A 382 1.70 -12.95 5.47
C ALA A 382 1.47 -14.00 4.37
N PRO A 383 1.76 -15.29 4.64
CA PRO A 383 1.54 -16.37 3.68
C PRO A 383 0.08 -16.43 3.25
N ALA A 384 -0.18 -16.80 1.99
CA ALA A 384 -1.52 -17.02 1.46
C ALA A 384 -2.24 -18.10 2.27
N SER A 385 -3.56 -17.94 2.39
CA SER A 385 -4.45 -18.94 2.99
C SER A 385 -5.23 -19.69 1.91
N GLU A 386 -4.93 -19.47 0.62
CA GLU A 386 -5.64 -20.12 -0.47
C GLU A 386 -5.27 -21.61 -0.47
N TYR A 387 -6.29 -22.44 -0.35
CA TYR A 387 -6.15 -23.88 -0.43
C TYR A 387 -6.10 -24.28 -1.90
N TYR A 388 -4.95 -24.77 -2.32
CA TYR A 388 -4.93 -25.80 -3.34
C TYR A 388 -5.11 -27.12 -2.60
N ASP A 389 -6.01 -27.99 -3.09
CA ASP A 389 -6.28 -29.29 -2.47
C ASP A 389 -4.97 -29.99 -2.04
N ASP A 390 -4.90 -30.43 -0.78
CA ASP A 390 -3.78 -31.13 -0.11
C ASP A 390 -2.50 -30.34 0.22
N ILE A 391 -2.49 -29.00 0.22
CA ILE A 391 -1.38 -28.23 0.82
C ILE A 391 -1.79 -27.68 2.19
N GLU A 392 -1.12 -28.12 3.23
CA GLU A 392 -1.21 -27.46 4.54
C GLU A 392 -0.65 -26.04 4.43
N ALA A 393 -1.53 -25.05 4.54
CA ALA A 393 -1.13 -23.65 4.63
C ALA A 393 -0.13 -23.44 5.79
N LEU A 394 0.83 -22.56 5.57
CA LEU A 394 1.85 -22.28 6.58
C LEU A 394 1.23 -21.56 7.80
N VAL A 395 1.01 -22.31 8.88
CA VAL A 395 0.55 -21.73 10.15
C VAL A 395 1.72 -21.20 10.97
N LEU A 396 1.71 -19.91 11.32
CA LEU A 396 2.67 -19.33 12.27
C LEU A 396 2.31 -19.71 13.72
N SER A 397 2.57 -20.97 14.07
CA SER A 397 2.32 -21.53 15.40
C SER A 397 3.19 -20.89 16.49
N CYS A 398 2.80 -21.10 17.75
CA CYS A 398 3.56 -20.67 18.93
C CYS A 398 5.05 -21.08 18.86
N GLY A 399 5.35 -22.29 18.37
CA GLY A 399 6.72 -22.77 18.17
C GLY A 399 7.52 -21.96 17.14
N ARG A 400 6.91 -21.59 16.02
CA ARG A 400 7.56 -20.74 14.98
C ARG A 400 7.77 -19.32 15.48
N ILE A 401 6.80 -18.75 16.19
CA ILE A 401 6.95 -17.42 16.79
C ILE A 401 8.06 -17.40 17.85
N ARG A 402 8.23 -18.50 18.61
CA ARG A 402 9.36 -18.66 19.54
C ARG A 402 10.71 -18.66 18.82
N LEU A 403 10.80 -19.36 17.70
CA LEU A 403 12.00 -19.35 16.86
C LEU A 403 12.32 -17.93 16.35
N LEU A 404 11.31 -17.22 15.84
CA LEU A 404 11.46 -15.82 15.42
C LEU A 404 11.95 -14.95 16.58
N SER A 405 11.35 -15.07 17.77
CA SER A 405 11.76 -14.27 18.92
C SER A 405 13.17 -14.58 19.41
N GLY A 406 13.65 -15.81 19.23
CA GLY A 406 15.00 -16.22 19.62
C GLY A 406 16.11 -15.67 18.71
N ILE A 407 15.79 -15.35 17.45
CA ILE A 407 16.78 -14.99 16.43
C ILE A 407 16.64 -13.52 16.00
N CYS A 408 15.41 -13.03 15.83
CA CYS A 408 15.12 -11.72 15.26
C CYS A 408 15.12 -10.59 16.31
N LEU A 409 16.22 -10.47 17.06
CA LEU A 409 16.33 -9.57 18.22
C LEU A 409 16.29 -8.07 17.86
N ASN A 410 16.52 -7.72 16.60
CA ASN A 410 16.56 -6.34 16.13
C ASN A 410 15.21 -5.82 15.58
N LEU A 411 14.16 -6.64 15.56
CA LEU A 411 12.85 -6.25 15.03
C LEU A 411 12.26 -5.07 15.78
N GLU A 412 11.92 -4.02 15.04
CA GLU A 412 11.22 -2.81 15.49
C GLU A 412 9.78 -2.77 14.97
N LYS A 413 9.55 -3.30 13.76
CA LYS A 413 8.22 -3.40 13.13
C LYS A 413 7.93 -4.82 12.68
N LEU A 414 6.73 -5.30 12.97
CA LEU A 414 6.34 -6.67 12.67
C LEU A 414 4.90 -6.70 12.18
N GLU A 415 4.65 -7.31 11.01
CA GLU A 415 3.31 -7.73 10.59
C GLU A 415 3.31 -9.22 10.31
N LEU A 416 2.44 -9.96 10.99
CA LEU A 416 2.34 -11.41 10.86
C LEU A 416 0.89 -11.81 10.64
N ARG A 417 0.68 -12.81 9.78
CA ARG A 417 -0.56 -13.58 9.75
C ARG A 417 -0.47 -14.74 10.74
N ILE A 418 -1.28 -14.69 11.80
CA ILE A 418 -1.30 -15.70 12.85
C ILE A 418 -2.71 -16.28 12.99
N PRO A 419 -2.85 -17.53 13.41
CA PRO A 419 -4.16 -18.11 13.64
C PRO A 419 -4.85 -17.43 14.82
N ARG A 420 -6.15 -17.16 14.68
CA ARG A 420 -7.03 -16.86 15.81
C ARG A 420 -7.66 -18.19 16.23
N THR A 421 -7.50 -18.58 17.49
CA THR A 421 -7.96 -19.88 18.02
C THR A 421 -8.79 -19.66 19.29
N ARG A 422 -9.71 -18.69 19.24
CA ARG A 422 -10.65 -18.35 20.31
C ARG A 422 -9.98 -17.99 21.64
N GLY A 423 -8.71 -17.56 21.60
CA GLY A 423 -7.99 -17.06 22.75
C GLY A 423 -7.43 -18.18 23.62
N ASP A 424 -7.17 -19.34 23.03
CA ASP A 424 -6.58 -20.48 23.75
C ASP A 424 -5.15 -20.17 24.25
N ARG A 425 -4.55 -21.15 24.92
CA ARG A 425 -3.21 -21.01 25.51
C ARG A 425 -2.12 -20.81 24.46
N ASP A 426 -2.27 -21.38 23.27
CA ASP A 426 -1.26 -21.26 22.22
C ASP A 426 -1.30 -19.87 21.58
N GLU A 427 -2.49 -19.33 21.35
CA GLU A 427 -2.68 -17.94 20.89
C GLU A 427 -2.16 -16.93 21.91
N VAL A 428 -2.52 -17.09 23.18
CA VAL A 428 -1.99 -16.26 24.26
C VAL A 428 -0.47 -16.38 24.35
N GLY A 429 0.06 -17.59 24.17
CA GLY A 429 1.50 -17.86 24.10
C GLY A 429 2.19 -17.09 22.97
N ILE A 430 1.56 -16.99 21.78
CA ILE A 430 2.06 -16.17 20.67
C ILE A 430 2.20 -14.71 21.12
N TYR A 431 1.15 -14.13 21.72
CA TYR A 431 1.18 -12.73 22.18
C TYR A 431 2.28 -12.47 23.23
N GLN A 432 2.46 -13.39 24.16
CA GLN A 432 3.50 -13.30 25.17
C GLN A 432 4.90 -13.36 24.54
N ILE A 433 5.14 -14.32 23.65
CA ILE A 433 6.44 -14.45 22.95
C ILE A 433 6.75 -13.19 22.15
N LEU A 434 5.77 -12.61 21.44
CA LEU A 434 5.95 -11.35 20.72
C LEU A 434 6.34 -10.20 21.67
N GLY A 435 5.83 -10.20 22.91
CA GLY A 435 6.24 -9.27 23.96
C GLY A 435 7.68 -9.42 24.42
N GLN A 436 8.34 -10.56 24.15
CA GLN A 436 9.74 -10.80 24.50
C GLN A 436 10.73 -10.17 23.51
N LEU A 437 10.26 -9.70 22.35
CA LEU A 437 11.11 -9.00 21.38
C LEU A 437 11.62 -7.67 21.97
N PRO A 438 12.94 -7.48 22.12
CA PRO A 438 13.47 -6.39 22.93
C PRO A 438 13.25 -5.03 22.25
N ARG A 439 13.31 -4.97 20.91
CA ARG A 439 13.26 -3.74 20.14
C ARG A 439 11.94 -3.42 19.47
N LEU A 440 10.95 -4.31 19.55
CA LEU A 440 9.66 -4.16 18.88
C LEU A 440 9.01 -2.80 19.24
N LYS A 441 8.25 -2.18 18.38
CA LYS A 441 7.55 -0.92 18.74
C LYS A 441 6.17 -0.90 18.13
N HIS A 442 6.13 -1.42 16.92
CA HIS A 442 5.00 -1.41 16.05
C HIS A 442 4.70 -2.87 15.72
N ILE A 443 3.50 -3.34 16.04
CA ILE A 443 3.02 -4.66 15.63
C ILE A 443 1.69 -4.56 14.89
N SER A 444 1.53 -5.37 13.84
CA SER A 444 0.30 -5.55 13.10
C SER A 444 0.00 -7.04 13.03
N LEU A 445 -1.11 -7.50 13.58
CA LEU A 445 -1.51 -8.90 13.55
C LEU A 445 -2.69 -9.05 12.60
N ILE A 446 -2.48 -9.84 11.55
CA ILE A 446 -3.54 -10.32 10.69
C ILE A 446 -4.04 -11.61 11.32
N LEU A 447 -5.16 -11.51 12.03
CA LEU A 447 -5.79 -12.63 12.74
C LEU A 447 -6.57 -13.45 11.72
N ASP A 448 -6.02 -14.62 11.38
CA ASP A 448 -6.63 -15.55 10.46
C ASP A 448 -7.77 -16.31 11.15
N CYS A 449 -8.99 -16.02 10.70
CA CYS A 449 -10.22 -16.60 11.21
C CYS A 449 -10.82 -17.62 10.24
N SER A 450 -10.07 -18.04 9.21
CA SER A 450 -10.50 -19.06 8.26
C SER A 450 -10.74 -20.39 8.99
N VAL A 451 -11.83 -21.07 8.65
CA VAL A 451 -12.11 -22.43 9.13
C VAL A 451 -11.77 -23.39 8.01
N VAL A 452 -10.60 -23.99 8.13
CA VAL A 452 -10.03 -24.87 7.12
C VAL A 452 -10.62 -26.26 7.28
N ASP A 453 -11.04 -26.87 6.17
CA ASP A 453 -11.58 -28.23 6.12
C ASP A 453 -12.58 -28.51 7.26
N PRO A 454 -13.71 -27.76 7.30
CA PRO A 454 -14.70 -28.00 8.31
C PRO A 454 -15.16 -29.47 8.25
N PRO A 455 -15.45 -30.09 9.41
CA PRO A 455 -15.88 -31.47 9.43
C PRO A 455 -17.14 -31.65 8.58
N GLU A 456 -17.25 -32.80 7.91
CA GLU A 456 -18.48 -33.14 7.20
C GLU A 456 -19.64 -33.29 8.19
N VAL A 457 -20.81 -32.82 7.78
CA VAL A 457 -22.05 -32.97 8.55
C VAL A 457 -22.39 -34.45 8.68
N ARG A 458 -22.49 -34.94 9.91
CA ARG A 458 -22.87 -36.34 10.15
C ARG A 458 -24.39 -36.50 10.09
N HIS A 459 -24.84 -37.72 9.81
CA HIS A 459 -26.27 -38.01 9.75
C HIS A 459 -26.98 -37.65 11.07
N GLY A 460 -27.96 -36.74 10.99
CA GLY A 460 -28.73 -36.26 12.13
C GLY A 460 -28.16 -35.02 12.84
N GLU A 461 -27.01 -34.50 12.40
CA GLU A 461 -26.48 -33.22 12.88
C GLU A 461 -27.18 -32.03 12.20
N SER A 462 -27.31 -30.91 12.92
CA SER A 462 -27.80 -29.65 12.35
C SER A 462 -26.71 -28.95 11.55
N PHE A 463 -27.10 -28.35 10.43
CA PHE A 463 -26.19 -27.68 9.52
C PHE A 463 -26.73 -26.32 9.05
N ILE A 464 -25.80 -25.52 8.52
CA ILE A 464 -26.06 -24.28 7.77
C ILE A 464 -25.84 -24.60 6.30
N GLU A 465 -26.83 -24.31 5.45
CA GLU A 465 -26.69 -24.41 4.01
C GLU A 465 -25.80 -23.28 3.46
N MET A 466 -24.72 -23.62 2.75
CA MET A 466 -23.65 -22.72 2.29
C MET A 466 -23.61 -22.53 0.76
N GLY A 467 -24.78 -22.48 0.11
CA GLY A 467 -24.89 -22.28 -1.34
C GLY A 467 -24.32 -23.44 -2.16
N GLY A 468 -24.75 -24.67 -1.82
CA GLY A 468 -24.38 -25.90 -2.55
C GLY A 468 -23.67 -26.97 -1.71
N TRP A 469 -23.45 -26.71 -0.41
CA TRP A 469 -22.92 -27.70 0.54
C TRP A 469 -23.36 -27.36 1.97
N GLU A 470 -23.16 -28.30 2.90
CA GLU A 470 -23.62 -28.20 4.29
C GLU A 470 -22.44 -27.98 5.26
N LEU A 471 -22.58 -27.00 6.15
CA LEU A 471 -21.60 -26.70 7.20
C LEU A 471 -22.20 -27.03 8.57
N PRO A 472 -21.53 -27.81 9.44
CA PRO A 472 -22.05 -28.06 10.78
C PRO A 472 -22.30 -26.76 11.55
N VAL A 473 -23.44 -26.68 12.25
CA VAL A 473 -23.80 -25.50 13.06
C VAL A 473 -22.69 -25.13 14.05
N ASP A 474 -22.01 -26.12 14.63
CA ASP A 474 -20.90 -25.89 15.57
C ASP A 474 -19.66 -25.28 14.89
N ALA A 475 -19.40 -25.60 13.63
CA ALA A 475 -18.31 -25.00 12.86
C ALA A 475 -18.63 -23.52 12.55
N PHE A 476 -19.88 -23.22 12.19
CA PHE A 476 -20.33 -21.85 11.99
C PHE A 476 -20.29 -21.02 13.29
N ARG A 477 -20.76 -21.60 14.39
CA ARG A 477 -20.66 -21.01 15.74
C ARG A 477 -19.22 -20.70 16.11
N ALA A 478 -18.32 -21.66 15.92
CA ALA A 478 -16.90 -21.47 16.19
C ALA A 478 -16.32 -20.32 15.36
N ALA A 479 -16.70 -20.21 14.09
CA ALA A 479 -16.31 -19.10 13.23
C ALA A 479 -16.81 -17.74 13.76
N LEU A 480 -18.07 -17.63 14.19
CA LEU A 480 -18.62 -16.39 14.78
C LEU A 480 -17.83 -15.96 16.02
N ILE A 481 -17.58 -16.89 16.94
CA ILE A 481 -16.79 -16.65 18.16
C ILE A 481 -15.36 -16.19 17.82
N ASN A 482 -14.75 -16.81 16.81
CA ASN A 482 -13.37 -16.53 16.42
C ASN A 482 -13.22 -15.14 15.77
N ASN A 483 -14.19 -14.77 14.91
CA ASN A 483 -14.22 -13.47 14.22
C ASN A 483 -14.59 -12.32 15.16
N ALA A 484 -15.37 -12.58 16.22
CA ALA A 484 -15.88 -11.54 17.12
C ALA A 484 -14.76 -10.76 17.81
N MET A 485 -14.56 -9.52 17.37
CA MET A 485 -13.41 -8.70 17.75
C MET A 485 -13.87 -7.29 18.16
N ASP A 486 -13.96 -6.99 19.45
CA ASP A 486 -14.33 -5.67 19.98
C ASP A 486 -13.13 -4.90 20.59
N SER A 487 -13.39 -3.68 21.07
CA SER A 487 -12.35 -2.85 21.71
C SER A 487 -11.72 -3.48 22.96
N ALA A 488 -12.46 -4.30 23.71
CA ALA A 488 -12.01 -4.90 24.96
C ALA A 488 -11.02 -6.03 24.72
N LEU A 489 -11.28 -6.91 23.74
CA LEU A 489 -10.30 -7.92 23.33
C LEU A 489 -9.09 -7.26 22.65
N ALA A 490 -9.26 -6.18 21.87
CA ALA A 490 -8.15 -5.50 21.23
C ALA A 490 -7.18 -4.92 22.28
N LYS A 491 -7.75 -4.32 23.33
CA LYS A 491 -7.03 -3.88 24.52
C LYS A 491 -6.33 -5.05 25.22
N SER A 492 -7.03 -6.16 25.43
CA SER A 492 -6.48 -7.34 26.13
C SER A 492 -5.27 -7.95 25.41
N ILE A 493 -5.31 -8.01 24.07
CA ILE A 493 -4.17 -8.46 23.25
C ILE A 493 -3.00 -7.48 23.40
N PHE A 494 -3.26 -6.17 23.28
CA PHE A 494 -2.22 -5.14 23.48
C PHE A 494 -1.56 -5.27 24.85
N GLU A 495 -2.36 -5.40 25.91
CA GLU A 495 -1.89 -5.51 27.29
C GLU A 495 -1.10 -6.80 27.51
N THR A 496 -1.50 -7.92 26.90
CA THR A 496 -0.76 -9.20 26.99
C THR A 496 0.66 -9.07 26.45
N ILE A 497 0.80 -8.46 25.26
CA ILE A 497 2.10 -8.20 24.64
C ILE A 497 2.90 -7.20 25.48
N ALA A 498 2.28 -6.09 25.88
CA ALA A 498 2.95 -5.00 26.59
C ALA A 498 3.39 -5.39 28.02
N THR A 499 2.62 -6.24 28.71
CA THR A 499 2.92 -6.68 30.08
C THR A 499 4.12 -7.61 30.09
N THR A 500 4.14 -8.62 29.20
CA THR A 500 5.29 -9.53 29.05
C THR A 500 6.58 -8.75 28.78
N ARG A 501 6.45 -7.67 28.02
CA ARG A 501 7.55 -6.80 27.68
C ARG A 501 8.09 -5.94 28.81
N ALA A 502 7.20 -5.47 29.68
CA ALA A 502 7.60 -4.74 30.89
C ALA A 502 8.46 -5.65 31.80
N TYR A 503 8.12 -6.94 31.89
CA TYR A 503 8.90 -7.92 32.63
C TYR A 503 10.29 -8.20 32.03
N THR A 504 10.41 -8.19 30.70
CA THR A 504 11.70 -8.45 30.01
C THR A 504 12.59 -7.21 29.87
N GLY A 505 12.15 -6.03 30.31
CA GLY A 505 12.91 -4.78 30.21
C GLY A 505 13.04 -4.27 28.76
N GLY A 506 12.16 -4.68 27.86
CA GLY A 506 12.15 -4.23 26.46
C GLY A 506 11.68 -2.78 26.30
N ASN A 507 11.84 -2.21 25.10
CA ASN A 507 11.28 -0.89 24.79
C ASN A 507 9.74 -0.89 24.98
N SER A 508 9.12 0.28 25.16
CA SER A 508 7.65 0.35 25.20
C SER A 508 7.06 -0.03 23.83
N LEU A 509 6.04 -0.89 23.84
CA LEU A 509 5.16 -1.04 22.67
C LEU A 509 4.46 0.29 22.41
N VAL A 510 4.46 0.75 21.16
CA VAL A 510 3.90 2.05 20.76
C VAL A 510 2.48 1.86 20.23
N ASP A 511 2.31 0.94 19.28
CA ASP A 511 1.02 0.63 18.69
C ASP A 511 0.87 -0.84 18.25
N LEU A 512 -0.38 -1.26 18.22
CA LEU A 512 -0.88 -2.54 17.73
C LEU A 512 -1.98 -2.28 16.70
N LYS A 513 -1.84 -2.86 15.51
CA LYS A 513 -2.90 -2.97 14.52
C LYS A 513 -3.43 -4.40 14.52
N LEU A 514 -4.74 -4.58 14.58
CA LEU A 514 -5.43 -5.86 14.47
C LEU A 514 -6.29 -5.83 13.21
N LYS A 515 -6.07 -6.78 12.31
CA LYS A 515 -6.87 -6.97 11.11
C LYS A 515 -7.48 -8.36 11.14
N ILE A 516 -8.74 -8.47 10.76
CA ILE A 516 -9.39 -9.77 10.56
C ILE A 516 -9.16 -10.22 9.12
N TYR A 517 -8.83 -11.50 8.95
CA TYR A 517 -8.70 -12.14 7.65
C TYR A 517 -9.47 -13.46 7.64
N GLY A 518 -10.02 -13.82 6.48
CA GLY A 518 -10.70 -15.11 6.33
C GLY A 518 -12.07 -15.22 6.99
N ALA A 519 -12.70 -14.09 7.36
CA ALA A 519 -14.08 -14.09 7.84
C ALA A 519 -15.00 -14.74 6.79
N GLY A 520 -15.67 -15.84 7.17
CA GLY A 520 -16.52 -16.60 6.23
C GLY A 520 -15.77 -17.45 5.21
N ASN A 521 -14.45 -17.60 5.34
CA ASN A 521 -13.68 -18.56 4.55
C ASN A 521 -13.71 -19.94 5.21
N PHE A 522 -14.38 -20.88 4.56
CA PHE A 522 -14.50 -22.27 5.03
C PHE A 522 -13.71 -23.27 4.15
N GLY A 523 -12.69 -22.80 3.43
CA GLY A 523 -11.86 -23.62 2.54
C GLY A 523 -12.53 -24.05 1.24
N ARG A 524 -13.82 -23.75 1.05
CA ARG A 524 -14.60 -24.07 -0.16
C ARG A 524 -15.14 -22.80 -0.80
N PHE A 525 -15.25 -22.78 -2.12
CA PHE A 525 -15.89 -21.69 -2.86
C PHE A 525 -17.38 -21.62 -2.48
N SER A 526 -17.75 -20.68 -1.58
CA SER A 526 -19.16 -20.39 -1.29
C SER A 526 -19.67 -19.28 -2.19
N VAL A 527 -20.76 -19.57 -2.91
CA VAL A 527 -21.50 -18.65 -3.80
C VAL A 527 -22.51 -17.81 -3.01
N ASP A 528 -22.88 -18.24 -1.80
CA ASP A 528 -23.81 -17.54 -0.92
C ASP A 528 -23.08 -16.51 -0.03
N ASN A 529 -23.59 -15.29 -0.03
CA ASN A 529 -23.06 -14.20 0.78
C ASN A 529 -23.78 -14.06 2.12
N GLU A 530 -24.99 -14.60 2.29
CA GLU A 530 -25.78 -14.40 3.50
C GLU A 530 -25.10 -14.93 4.77
N PRO A 531 -24.48 -16.15 4.78
CA PRO A 531 -23.75 -16.64 5.95
C PRO A 531 -22.46 -15.87 6.25
N LYS A 532 -21.91 -15.14 5.27
CA LYS A 532 -20.66 -14.36 5.44
C LYS A 532 -20.89 -13.03 6.14
N ILE A 533 -22.04 -12.39 5.90
CA ILE A 533 -22.42 -11.10 6.48
C ILE A 533 -22.20 -11.04 8.00
N PRO A 534 -22.76 -11.95 8.83
CA PRO A 534 -22.58 -11.87 10.28
C PRO A 534 -21.13 -12.10 10.73
N LEU A 535 -20.35 -12.88 9.98
CA LEU A 535 -18.93 -13.13 10.27
C LEU A 535 -18.08 -11.88 9.99
N GLU A 536 -18.28 -11.23 8.85
CA GLU A 536 -17.62 -9.97 8.50
C GLU A 536 -18.06 -8.83 9.44
N TRP A 537 -19.32 -8.85 9.88
CA TRP A 537 -19.86 -7.85 10.81
C TRP A 537 -19.20 -7.87 12.18
N VAL A 538 -18.99 -9.05 12.77
CA VAL A 538 -18.31 -9.15 14.08
C VAL A 538 -16.79 -9.09 13.93
N GLY A 539 -16.28 -9.33 12.72
CA GLY A 539 -14.89 -9.27 12.28
C GLY A 539 -14.30 -7.86 12.18
N GLN A 540 -14.31 -7.11 13.28
CA GLN A 540 -13.88 -5.71 13.29
C GLN A 540 -12.36 -5.57 13.45
N SER A 541 -11.78 -4.62 12.71
CA SER A 541 -10.35 -4.28 12.80
C SER A 541 -10.11 -3.13 13.76
N TRP A 542 -9.01 -3.17 14.51
CA TRP A 542 -8.73 -2.22 15.59
C TRP A 542 -7.30 -1.70 15.56
N PHE A 543 -7.15 -0.46 15.99
CA PHE A 543 -5.88 0.20 16.21
C PHE A 543 -5.78 0.61 17.68
N VAL A 544 -4.72 0.17 18.35
CA VAL A 544 -4.44 0.49 19.76
C VAL A 544 -3.09 1.19 19.82
N ARG A 545 -3.02 2.36 20.44
CA ARG A 545 -1.79 3.16 20.58
C ARG A 545 -1.64 3.74 21.98
N ARG A 546 -0.40 3.82 22.47
CA ARG A 546 -0.08 4.62 23.66
C ARG A 546 -0.03 6.11 23.31
N ASN A 547 -0.81 6.90 24.03
CA ASN A 547 -0.77 8.35 23.95
C ASN A 547 0.56 8.86 24.52
N SER A 548 1.27 9.66 23.73
CA SER A 548 2.59 10.18 24.10
C SER A 548 2.55 11.25 25.19
N ARG A 549 1.37 11.83 25.49
CA ARG A 549 1.23 12.93 26.44
C ARG A 549 0.92 12.48 27.86
N ASP A 550 0.07 11.47 28.05
CA ASP A 550 -0.42 11.00 29.36
C ASP A 550 -0.14 9.51 29.63
N GLY A 551 0.38 8.76 28.65
CA GLY A 551 0.60 7.31 28.74
C GLY A 551 -0.67 6.46 28.64
N GLY A 552 -1.84 7.07 28.44
CA GLY A 552 -3.12 6.39 28.27
C GLY A 552 -3.21 5.61 26.95
N LEU A 553 -4.15 4.67 26.85
CA LEU A 553 -4.40 3.91 25.63
C LEU A 553 -5.50 4.58 24.80
N VAL A 554 -5.20 4.81 23.53
CA VAL A 554 -6.17 5.21 22.50
C VAL A 554 -6.52 3.96 21.70
N ILE A 555 -7.81 3.60 21.69
CA ILE A 555 -8.33 2.44 20.98
C ILE A 555 -9.34 2.95 19.97
N GLN A 556 -9.12 2.63 18.69
CA GLN A 556 -9.93 3.10 17.59
C GLN A 556 -10.26 1.94 16.66
N LYS A 557 -11.51 1.88 16.22
CA LYS A 557 -11.92 0.97 15.16
C LYS A 557 -11.34 1.47 13.84
N ILE A 558 -10.80 0.56 13.04
CA ILE A 558 -10.33 0.86 11.67
C ILE A 558 -11.54 0.65 10.77
N LYS A 559 -11.97 1.70 10.05
CA LYS A 559 -13.08 1.60 9.10
C LYS A 559 -12.78 0.49 8.08
N SER A 560 -13.71 -0.42 7.90
CA SER A 560 -13.64 -1.47 6.87
C SER A 560 -14.60 -1.15 5.73
N PHE A 561 -14.42 -1.78 4.57
CA PHE A 561 -15.36 -1.63 3.43
C PHE A 561 -16.79 -2.04 3.79
N GLY A 562 -16.97 -2.93 4.78
CA GLY A 562 -18.28 -3.35 5.27
C GLY A 562 -19.03 -2.29 6.08
N ASP A 563 -18.33 -1.28 6.61
CA ASP A 563 -18.96 -0.16 7.34
C ASP A 563 -19.76 0.77 6.41
N ASP A 564 -19.38 0.83 5.12
CA ASP A 564 -20.01 1.69 4.09
C ASP A 564 -21.19 1.00 3.37
N LEU A 565 -21.43 -0.29 3.62
CA LEU A 565 -22.57 -1.03 3.03
C LEU A 565 -23.87 -0.66 3.77
N ASP A 566 -24.36 0.54 3.48
CA ASP A 566 -25.65 1.08 3.92
C ASP A 566 -26.87 0.22 3.51
N VAL A 567 -26.66 -0.79 2.67
CA VAL A 567 -27.68 -1.66 2.06
C VAL A 567 -28.14 -2.80 2.98
N LEU A 568 -27.47 -3.07 4.09
CA LEU A 568 -27.83 -4.17 5.02
C LEU A 568 -28.66 -3.73 6.23
N LYS A 569 -29.32 -2.56 6.16
CA LYS A 569 -29.92 -1.90 7.33
C LYS A 569 -31.25 -2.48 7.81
N ASP A 570 -32.02 -3.17 6.96
CA ASP A 570 -33.43 -3.44 7.28
C ASP A 570 -33.77 -4.86 7.78
N ASP A 571 -32.90 -5.86 7.69
CA ASP A 571 -33.01 -7.11 8.46
C ASP A 571 -31.70 -7.92 8.41
N PHE A 572 -30.98 -8.02 9.53
CA PHE A 572 -29.63 -8.62 9.62
C PHE A 572 -29.61 -10.15 9.38
N PHE A 573 -30.78 -10.80 9.40
CA PHE A 573 -30.97 -12.24 9.11
C PHE A 573 -32.33 -12.48 8.44
N GLU A 574 -32.36 -12.79 7.14
CA GLU A 574 -33.57 -13.33 6.50
C GLU A 574 -33.77 -14.80 6.89
N ARG A 575 -32.67 -15.55 7.08
CA ARG A 575 -32.68 -16.95 7.50
C ARG A 575 -32.78 -17.20 9.02
N ASP A 576 -33.67 -18.11 9.41
CA ASP A 576 -33.91 -18.50 10.80
C ASP A 576 -32.80 -19.36 11.44
N ASP A 577 -32.07 -20.14 10.65
CA ASP A 577 -30.95 -20.98 11.13
C ASP A 577 -29.77 -20.12 11.61
N LEU A 578 -29.34 -19.14 10.81
CA LEU A 578 -28.31 -18.17 11.18
C LEU A 578 -28.70 -17.36 12.42
N ARG A 579 -29.97 -16.94 12.47
CA ARG A 579 -30.56 -16.23 13.61
C ARG A 579 -30.52 -17.07 14.89
N ALA A 580 -30.84 -18.36 14.80
CA ALA A 580 -30.81 -19.26 15.95
C ALA A 580 -29.39 -19.38 16.53
N VAL A 581 -28.37 -19.54 15.67
CA VAL A 581 -26.97 -19.61 16.12
C VAL A 581 -26.52 -18.31 16.77
N TRP A 582 -26.86 -17.16 16.16
CA TRP A 582 -26.53 -15.84 16.74
C TRP A 582 -27.10 -15.66 18.14
N MET A 583 -28.40 -15.94 18.31
CA MET A 583 -29.10 -15.75 19.59
C MET A 583 -28.62 -16.71 20.67
N ASP A 584 -28.08 -17.87 20.28
CA ASP A 584 -27.47 -18.80 21.22
C ASP A 584 -26.09 -18.33 21.71
N ILE A 585 -25.32 -17.64 20.85
CA ILE A 585 -24.02 -17.06 21.23
C ILE A 585 -24.21 -15.78 22.06
N TRP A 586 -25.10 -14.88 21.62
CA TRP A 586 -25.36 -13.58 22.25
C TRP A 586 -26.86 -13.40 22.55
N PRO A 587 -27.35 -13.90 23.69
CA PRO A 587 -28.77 -13.87 24.02
C PRO A 587 -29.27 -12.45 24.35
N GLY A 588 -30.53 -12.13 23.99
CA GLY A 588 -31.21 -10.88 24.35
C GLY A 588 -32.26 -10.39 23.33
N SER A 589 -32.62 -9.11 23.36
CA SER A 589 -33.84 -8.60 22.69
C SER A 589 -33.70 -8.48 21.16
N PRO A 590 -34.70 -8.89 20.36
CA PRO A 590 -34.63 -8.88 18.89
C PRO A 590 -34.34 -7.53 18.22
N GLY A 591 -34.55 -6.40 18.92
CA GLY A 591 -34.56 -5.06 18.33
C GLY A 591 -33.20 -4.38 18.13
N ASP A 592 -32.10 -4.88 18.71
CA ASP A 592 -30.76 -4.27 18.57
C ASP A 592 -29.64 -5.31 18.37
N ARG A 593 -29.93 -6.34 17.56
CA ARG A 593 -29.00 -7.47 17.33
C ARG A 593 -27.63 -7.02 16.80
N ARG A 594 -27.60 -5.93 16.02
CA ARG A 594 -26.39 -5.37 15.39
C ARG A 594 -25.32 -4.95 16.40
N ASN A 595 -25.74 -4.41 17.54
CA ASN A 595 -24.86 -3.99 18.64
C ASN A 595 -24.78 -5.06 19.74
N GLN A 596 -25.57 -6.11 19.62
CA GLN A 596 -25.68 -7.19 20.59
C GLN A 596 -24.72 -8.33 20.25
N TRP A 597 -23.44 -8.00 20.30
CA TRP A 597 -22.36 -8.96 20.27
C TRP A 597 -21.20 -8.41 21.07
N HIS A 598 -20.35 -9.30 21.55
CA HIS A 598 -19.09 -8.96 22.17
C HIS A 598 -18.08 -10.05 21.85
N SER A 599 -16.81 -9.69 21.93
CA SER A 599 -15.72 -10.65 21.82
C SER A 599 -15.65 -11.59 23.02
N PHE A 600 -14.87 -12.64 22.89
CA PHE A 600 -14.60 -13.60 23.96
C PHE A 600 -13.21 -13.35 24.55
N PRO A 601 -13.07 -13.39 25.88
CA PRO A 601 -11.82 -13.06 26.55
C PRO A 601 -10.72 -14.09 26.24
N LEU A 602 -9.48 -13.64 26.31
CA LEU A 602 -8.31 -14.52 26.28
C LEU A 602 -8.34 -15.48 27.46
N ALA A 603 -7.87 -16.72 27.26
CA ALA A 603 -7.76 -17.71 28.30
C ALA A 603 -6.93 -17.18 29.47
N ARG A 604 -7.48 -17.27 30.68
CA ARG A 604 -6.73 -16.97 31.90
C ARG A 604 -5.75 -18.09 32.15
N LEU A 605 -4.49 -17.73 32.41
CA LEU A 605 -3.54 -18.67 32.99
C LEU A 605 -4.03 -18.98 34.41
N THR A 606 -4.47 -20.21 34.64
CA THR A 606 -4.39 -20.78 35.97
C THR A 606 -2.91 -20.97 36.28
N ASP A 607 -2.44 -20.35 37.35
CA ASP A 607 -1.06 -20.41 37.86
C ASP A 607 -0.46 -21.82 37.90
#